data_AF-A0A7V9EDI0-F1
#
_entry.id   AF-A0A7V9EDI0-F1
#
_cell.length_a   1.000
_cell.length_b   1.000
_cell.length_c   1.000
_cell.angle_alpha   90.00
_cell.angle_beta   90.00
_cell.angle_gamma   90.00
#
_symmetry.space_group_name_H-M   'P 1'
#
loop_
_entity.id
_entity.type
_entity.pdbx_description
1 polymer ?
#
loop_
_entity_poly.entity_id
_entity_poly.type
_entity_poly.pdbx_seq_one_letter_code
_entity_poly.pdbx_strand_id
1 'polypeptide(L)'
;GSRAGLADGSGLSRRNRASPRSVVRLLVGMRKRAEGAAYTESLAVAGRNGTLRRRMRSGPARRRCRAKTGTISGVSALSGYCRARSGQVYAFSFLMNGVSPIGARRLQDRMAQAIAGVRQ
;
A
#
# COMPACT_ATOMS: atom_id res chain seq x y z
N GLY A 1 0.78 19.25 -4.80
CA GLY A 1 1.41 17.93 -4.52
C GLY A 1 2.44 17.66 -5.59
N SER A 2 3.58 17.06 -5.26
CA SER A 2 4.68 16.81 -6.20
C SER A 2 4.24 16.01 -7.43
N ARG A 3 4.70 16.41 -8.63
CA ARG A 3 4.53 15.64 -9.87
C ARG A 3 5.31 14.32 -9.78
N ALA A 4 4.79 13.28 -10.41
CA ALA A 4 5.49 12.00 -10.48
C ALA A 4 6.75 12.16 -11.34
N GLY A 5 7.89 11.70 -10.84
CA GLY A 5 9.14 11.59 -11.57
C GLY A 5 9.58 10.13 -11.53
N LEU A 6 9.75 9.51 -12.69
CA LEU A 6 10.11 8.10 -12.82
C LEU A 6 11.52 8.03 -13.40
N ALA A 7 12.45 7.58 -12.58
CA ALA A 7 13.82 7.30 -12.99
C ALA A 7 14.03 5.81 -13.27
N ASP A 8 13.23 4.93 -12.66
CA ASP A 8 13.13 3.50 -12.98
C ASP A 8 11.74 2.93 -12.61
N GLY A 9 11.46 1.71 -13.07
CA GLY A 9 10.20 1.00 -12.78
C GLY A 9 10.22 0.19 -11.47
N SER A 10 11.39 -0.06 -10.89
CA SER A 10 11.53 -0.88 -9.68
C SER A 10 11.31 -0.07 -8.39
N GLY A 11 11.55 1.24 -8.45
CA GLY A 11 11.52 2.13 -7.29
C GLY A 11 12.86 2.21 -6.54
N LEU A 12 13.97 1.69 -7.10
CA LEU A 12 15.29 1.68 -6.43
C LEU A 12 15.99 3.04 -6.52
N SER A 13 15.78 3.76 -7.62
CA SER A 13 16.33 5.10 -7.79
C SER A 13 15.72 6.06 -6.78
N ARG A 14 16.60 6.75 -6.03
CA ARG A 14 16.22 7.84 -5.13
C ARG A 14 15.68 9.07 -5.88
N ARG A 15 15.84 9.12 -7.20
CA ARG A 15 15.27 10.17 -8.06
C ARG A 15 13.78 9.93 -8.36
N ASN A 16 13.25 8.74 -8.07
CA ASN A 16 11.82 8.49 -8.16
C ASN A 16 11.06 9.40 -7.18
N ARG A 17 10.06 10.12 -7.68
CA ARG A 17 9.19 10.98 -6.88
C ARG A 17 7.75 10.64 -7.16
N ALA A 18 6.94 10.51 -6.12
CA ALA A 18 5.50 10.37 -6.22
C ALA A 18 4.86 11.02 -4.98
N SER A 19 3.61 11.44 -5.11
CA SER A 19 2.80 11.85 -3.96
C SER A 19 1.83 10.72 -3.59
N PRO A 20 1.42 10.59 -2.31
CA PRO A 20 0.39 9.63 -1.94
C PRO A 20 -0.90 9.79 -2.77
N ARG A 21 -1.28 11.06 -3.05
CA ARG A 21 -2.45 11.38 -3.87
C ARG A 21 -2.32 10.89 -5.32
N SER A 22 -1.14 11.00 -5.94
CA SER A 22 -0.94 10.47 -7.31
C SER A 22 -0.98 8.94 -7.34
N VAL A 23 -0.43 8.27 -6.33
CA VAL A 23 -0.49 6.80 -6.21
C VAL A 23 -1.93 6.32 -6.00
N VAL A 24 -2.70 6.99 -5.13
CA VAL A 24 -4.12 6.67 -4.92
C VAL A 24 -4.93 6.88 -6.21
N ARG A 25 -4.70 7.96 -6.95
CA ARG A 25 -5.35 8.18 -8.26
C ARG A 25 -5.04 7.06 -9.25
N LEU A 26 -3.78 6.62 -9.31
CA LEU A 26 -3.38 5.47 -10.13
C LEU A 26 -4.15 4.20 -9.72
N LEU A 27 -4.19 3.88 -8.43
CA LEU A 27 -4.89 2.70 -7.90
C LEU A 27 -6.40 2.74 -8.24
N VAL A 28 -7.04 3.88 -8.00
CA VAL A 28 -8.47 4.05 -8.33
C VAL A 28 -8.71 3.92 -9.84
N GLY A 29 -7.83 4.48 -10.68
CA GLY A 29 -7.90 4.33 -12.13
C GLY A 29 -7.72 2.88 -12.58
N MET A 30 -6.72 2.19 -12.04
CA MET A 30 -6.41 0.79 -12.38
C MET A 30 -7.55 -0.16 -12.05
N ARG A 31 -8.29 0.08 -10.96
CA ARG A 31 -9.47 -0.73 -10.61
C ARG A 31 -10.60 -0.66 -11.64
N LYS A 32 -10.65 0.37 -12.47
CA LYS A 32 -11.66 0.57 -13.52
C LYS A 32 -11.24 -0.02 -14.88
N ARG A 33 -10.01 -0.53 -14.99
CA ARG A 33 -9.46 -1.12 -16.22
C ARG A 33 -9.81 -2.60 -16.30
N ALA A 34 -9.81 -3.16 -17.51
CA ALA A 34 -10.04 -4.59 -17.74
C ALA A 34 -9.03 -5.46 -16.97
N GLU A 35 -7.79 -4.99 -16.86
CA GLU A 35 -6.70 -5.69 -16.17
C GLU A 35 -6.70 -5.45 -14.65
N GLY A 36 -7.68 -4.69 -14.12
CA GLY A 36 -7.73 -4.28 -12.72
C GLY A 36 -7.84 -5.44 -11.73
N ALA A 37 -8.52 -6.52 -12.12
CA ALA A 37 -8.61 -7.75 -11.33
C ALA A 37 -7.23 -8.42 -11.20
N ALA A 38 -6.59 -8.72 -12.33
CA ALA A 38 -5.25 -9.30 -12.38
C ALA A 38 -4.22 -8.44 -11.63
N TYR A 39 -4.27 -7.11 -11.80
CA TYR A 39 -3.42 -6.18 -11.05
C TYR A 39 -3.64 -6.32 -9.53
N THR A 40 -4.90 -6.35 -9.08
CA THR A 40 -5.21 -6.48 -7.65
C THR A 40 -4.75 -7.83 -7.09
N GLU A 41 -4.82 -8.89 -7.89
CA GLU A 41 -4.40 -10.24 -7.53
C GLU A 41 -2.89 -10.39 -7.41
N SER A 42 -2.13 -9.63 -8.22
CA SER A 42 -0.66 -9.57 -8.14
C SER A 42 -0.15 -9.00 -6.81
N LEU A 43 -0.97 -8.23 -6.09
CA LEU A 43 -0.58 -7.60 -4.83
C LEU A 43 -0.50 -8.61 -3.69
N ALA A 44 0.51 -8.46 -2.84
CA ALA A 44 0.66 -9.26 -1.63
C ALA A 44 -0.53 -9.05 -0.68
N VAL A 45 -1.00 -10.14 -0.09
CA VAL A 45 -2.14 -10.17 0.82
C VAL A 45 -1.66 -10.18 2.27
N ALA A 46 -2.17 -9.23 3.05
CA ALA A 46 -1.86 -9.07 4.47
C ALA A 46 -2.03 -10.39 5.25
N GLY A 47 -0.95 -10.82 5.92
CA GLY A 47 -0.92 -12.03 6.74
C GLY A 47 -0.97 -13.34 5.95
N ARG A 48 -0.74 -13.33 4.62
CA ARG A 48 -0.84 -14.53 3.78
C ARG A 48 0.38 -14.80 2.90
N ASN A 49 0.79 -13.85 2.04
CA ASN A 49 1.84 -14.11 1.06
C ASN A 49 2.73 -12.89 0.79
N GLY A 50 3.77 -13.12 -0.02
CA GLY A 50 4.73 -12.10 -0.42
C GLY A 50 5.37 -11.36 0.75
N THR A 51 5.64 -10.08 0.54
CA THR A 51 6.28 -9.20 1.54
C THR A 51 5.37 -8.84 2.73
N LEU A 52 4.08 -9.22 2.68
CA LEU A 52 3.13 -9.03 3.78
C LEU A 52 2.83 -10.31 4.56
N ARG A 53 3.44 -11.46 4.21
CA ARG A 53 3.18 -12.75 4.87
C ARG A 53 3.32 -12.70 6.40
N ARG A 54 4.33 -11.98 6.90
CA ARG A 54 4.60 -11.83 8.34
C ARG A 54 4.01 -10.55 8.95
N ARG A 55 3.28 -9.74 8.18
CA ARG A 55 2.68 -8.46 8.61
C ARG A 55 1.17 -8.60 8.74
N MET A 56 0.56 -7.92 9.71
CA MET A 56 -0.90 -7.92 9.91
C MET A 56 -1.51 -9.34 9.95
N ARG A 57 -0.88 -10.26 10.70
CA ARG A 57 -1.30 -11.68 10.79
C ARG A 57 -2.61 -11.90 11.55
N SER A 58 -3.10 -10.86 12.22
CA SER A 58 -4.36 -10.79 12.97
C SER A 58 -5.01 -9.41 12.73
N GLY A 59 -6.22 -9.22 13.25
CA GLY A 59 -6.94 -7.95 13.16
C GLY A 59 -7.67 -7.70 11.83
N PRO A 60 -8.34 -6.55 11.69
CA PRO A 60 -9.21 -6.23 10.56
C PRO A 60 -8.57 -6.35 9.17
N ALA A 61 -7.30 -5.98 9.01
CA ALA A 61 -6.58 -5.95 7.74
C ALA A 61 -6.20 -7.35 7.22
N ARG A 62 -6.09 -8.35 8.08
CA ARG A 62 -5.67 -9.71 7.73
C ARG A 62 -6.58 -10.26 6.62
N ARG A 63 -6.00 -10.68 5.49
CA ARG A 63 -6.69 -11.15 4.27
C ARG A 63 -7.67 -10.14 3.63
N ARG A 64 -7.83 -8.93 4.18
CA ARG A 64 -8.70 -7.87 3.64
C ARG A 64 -7.93 -6.75 2.93
N CYS A 65 -6.66 -6.57 3.30
CA CYS A 65 -5.76 -5.63 2.63
C CYS A 65 -4.82 -6.36 1.67
N ARG A 66 -4.68 -5.79 0.47
CA ARG A 66 -3.72 -6.20 -0.56
C ARG A 66 -2.88 -5.00 -0.93
N ALA A 67 -1.55 -5.11 -0.86
CA ALA A 67 -0.68 -3.96 -1.09
C ALA A 67 0.72 -4.37 -1.58
N LYS A 68 1.37 -3.42 -2.25
CA LYS A 68 2.79 -3.49 -2.57
C LYS A 68 3.59 -2.79 -1.50
N THR A 69 4.72 -3.39 -1.11
CA THR A 69 5.72 -2.78 -0.23
C THR A 69 6.85 -2.13 -1.03
N GLY A 70 7.38 -1.03 -0.52
CA GLY A 70 8.65 -0.43 -0.93
C GLY A 70 9.54 -0.22 0.29
N THR A 71 10.83 -0.53 0.20
CA THR A 71 11.80 -0.25 1.27
C THR A 71 13.18 -0.04 0.66
N ILE A 72 13.78 1.11 0.98
CA ILE A 72 15.21 1.39 0.78
C ILE A 72 15.72 2.10 2.05
N SER A 73 17.03 2.36 2.16
CA SER A 73 17.57 3.05 3.33
C SER A 73 16.92 4.44 3.52
N GLY A 74 16.34 4.65 4.71
CA GLY A 74 15.62 5.86 5.11
C GLY A 74 14.19 5.99 4.56
N VAL A 75 13.67 5.01 3.82
CA VAL A 75 12.35 5.08 3.17
C VAL A 75 11.55 3.80 3.37
N SER A 76 10.25 3.98 3.66
CA SER A 76 9.30 2.87 3.68
C SER A 76 7.99 3.28 3.04
N ALA A 77 7.44 2.40 2.20
CA ALA A 77 6.18 2.61 1.53
C ALA A 77 5.27 1.38 1.58
N LEU A 78 3.96 1.63 1.64
CA LEU A 78 2.91 0.63 1.52
C LEU A 78 1.71 1.25 0.81
N SER A 79 1.32 0.70 -0.34
CA SER A 79 0.18 1.22 -1.12
C SER A 79 -0.65 0.08 -1.70
N GLY A 80 -1.96 0.24 -1.74
CA GLY A 80 -2.86 -0.79 -2.27
C GLY A 80 -4.32 -0.55 -1.88
N TYR A 81 -5.04 -1.65 -1.68
CA TYR A 81 -6.48 -1.66 -1.38
C TYR A 81 -6.77 -2.37 -0.06
N CYS A 82 -7.78 -1.91 0.67
CA CYS A 82 -8.33 -2.58 1.84
C CYS A 82 -9.85 -2.65 1.76
N ARG A 83 -10.42 -3.85 1.92
CA ARG A 83 -11.86 -4.01 2.17
C ARG A 83 -12.14 -3.79 3.65
N ALA A 84 -12.84 -2.73 4.01
CA ALA A 84 -13.18 -2.40 5.39
C ALA A 84 -14.32 -3.29 5.93
N ARG A 85 -14.54 -3.23 7.25
CA ARG A 85 -15.67 -3.90 7.91
C ARG A 85 -17.02 -3.35 7.46
N SER A 86 -17.09 -2.09 7.03
CA SER A 86 -18.28 -1.50 6.41
C SER A 86 -18.67 -2.13 5.06
N GLY A 87 -17.78 -2.94 4.45
CA GLY A 87 -17.95 -3.49 3.10
C GLY A 87 -17.28 -2.64 2.01
N GLN A 88 -17.04 -1.35 2.28
CA GLN A 88 -16.39 -0.43 1.35
C GLN A 88 -14.93 -0.84 1.08
N VAL A 89 -14.49 -0.65 -0.16
CA VAL A 89 -13.08 -0.80 -0.55
C VAL A 89 -12.42 0.57 -0.59
N TYR A 90 -11.29 0.70 0.11
CA TYR A 90 -10.47 1.90 0.16
C TYR A 90 -9.15 1.67 -0.57
N ALA A 91 -8.77 2.61 -1.44
CA ALA A 91 -7.40 2.71 -1.95
C ALA A 91 -6.58 3.60 -1.01
N PHE A 92 -5.33 3.23 -0.73
CA PHE A 92 -4.46 3.96 0.18
C PHE A 92 -3.00 3.98 -0.32
N SER A 93 -2.26 4.98 0.15
CA SER A 93 -0.82 5.08 -0.07
C SER A 93 -0.13 5.72 1.13
N PHE A 94 0.85 5.03 1.69
CA PHE A 94 1.74 5.54 2.72
C PHE A 94 3.14 5.62 2.13
N LEU A 95 3.67 6.84 1.99
CA LEU A 95 5.03 7.11 1.53
C LEU A 95 5.76 7.84 2.65
N MET A 96 6.71 7.18 3.30
CA MET A 96 7.43 7.71 4.46
C MET A 96 8.92 7.81 4.16
N ASN A 97 9.46 9.03 4.21
CA ASN A 97 10.88 9.34 3.96
C ASN A 97 11.54 9.85 5.25
N GLY A 98 12.85 9.67 5.39
CA GLY A 98 13.60 10.11 6.57
C GLY A 98 13.28 9.28 7.82
N VAL A 99 12.93 8.01 7.65
CA VAL A 99 12.40 7.15 8.73
C VAL A 99 13.22 5.88 8.91
N SER A 100 13.22 5.34 10.13
CA SER A 100 13.58 3.93 10.36
C SER A 100 12.56 3.02 9.67
N PRO A 101 12.97 2.16 8.72
CA PRO A 101 12.04 1.31 7.99
C PRO A 101 11.24 0.36 8.89
N ILE A 102 11.81 -0.11 10.00
CA ILE A 102 11.13 -1.00 10.94
C ILE A 102 9.99 -0.26 11.65
N GLY A 103 10.27 0.93 12.18
CA GLY A 103 9.25 1.77 12.82
C GLY A 103 8.13 2.17 11.86
N ALA A 104 8.51 2.59 10.65
CA ALA A 104 7.57 2.96 9.60
C ALA A 104 6.65 1.80 9.20
N ARG A 105 7.19 0.57 9.04
CA ARG A 105 6.37 -0.63 8.76
C ARG A 105 5.33 -0.89 9.85
N ARG A 106 5.69 -0.74 11.13
CA ARG A 106 4.75 -0.90 12.26
C ARG A 106 3.64 0.16 12.23
N LEU A 107 3.98 1.41 11.89
CA LEU A 107 2.97 2.47 11.75
C LEU A 107 2.05 2.21 10.54
N GLN A 108 2.60 1.84 9.39
CA GLN A 108 1.84 1.46 8.20
C GLN A 108 0.87 0.31 8.49
N ASP A 109 1.30 -0.70 9.25
CA ASP A 109 0.45 -1.82 9.65
C ASP A 109 -0.73 -1.30 10.50
N ARG A 110 -0.48 -0.43 11.49
CA ARG A 110 -1.55 0.17 12.31
C ARG A 110 -2.53 0.99 11.47
N MET A 111 -2.04 1.81 10.54
CA MET A 111 -2.90 2.61 9.66
C MET A 111 -3.76 1.72 8.74
N ALA A 112 -3.18 0.65 8.18
CA ALA A 112 -3.94 -0.31 7.37
C ALA A 112 -5.00 -1.06 8.19
N GLN A 113 -4.70 -1.41 9.45
CA GLN A 113 -5.67 -1.98 10.39
C GLN A 113 -6.81 -1.01 10.68
N ALA A 114 -6.52 0.29 10.85
CA ALA A 114 -7.52 1.32 11.07
C ALA A 114 -8.46 1.46 9.86
N ILE A 115 -7.91 1.55 8.64
CA ILE A 115 -8.71 1.60 7.40
C ILE A 115 -9.61 0.36 7.29
N ALA A 116 -9.05 -0.84 7.49
CA ALA A 116 -9.82 -2.08 7.42
C ALA A 116 -10.85 -2.21 8.57
N GLY A 117 -10.64 -1.47 9.67
CA GLY A 117 -11.49 -1.46 10.85
C GLY A 117 -12.71 -0.54 10.74
N VAL A 118 -12.75 0.37 9.77
CA VAL A 118 -13.85 1.32 9.55
C VAL A 118 -15.19 0.56 9.45
N ARG A 119 -16.16 1.03 10.25
CA ARG A 119 -17.56 0.57 10.27
C ARG A 119 -18.44 1.67 9.69
N GLN A 120 -19.67 1.32 9.30
CA GLN A 120 -20.69 2.32 8.94
C GLN A 120 -21.05 3.15 10.17
#